data_AF-A0A371R153-F1
#
_entry.id   AF-A0A371R153-F1
#
_cell.length_a   1.000
_cell.length_b   1.000
_cell.length_c   1.000
_cell.angle_alpha   90.00
_cell.angle_beta   90.00
_cell.angle_gamma   90.00
#
_symmetry.space_group_name_H-M   'P 1'
#
loop_
_entity.id
_entity.type
_entity.pdbx_description
1 polymer ?
#
loop_
_entity_poly.entity_id
_entity_poly.type
_entity_poly.pdbx_seq_one_letter_code
_entity_poly.pdbx_strand_id
1 'polypeptide(L)' 'MSGFVTEKKVVCIVGGEMASFYVFDMPHGVYLRLEIKLVVKAAHRSDDSG' A
#
# COMPACT_ATOMS: atom_id res chain seq x y z
N MET A 1 16.11 2.36 -24.71
CA MET A 1 15.89 3.39 -23.69
C MET A 1 15.90 2.72 -22.33
N SER A 2 16.99 2.87 -21.57
CA SER A 2 17.05 2.49 -20.16
C SER A 2 16.32 3.58 -19.38
N GLY A 3 15.01 3.42 -19.19
CA GLY A 3 14.23 4.28 -18.32
C GLY A 3 14.65 3.96 -16.89
N PHE A 4 15.50 4.79 -16.29
CA PHE A 4 15.90 4.64 -14.90
C PHE A 4 14.66 4.75 -14.01
N VAL A 5 14.11 3.60 -13.62
CA VAL A 5 13.03 3.46 -12.65
C VAL A 5 13.65 3.74 -11.27
N THR A 6 13.65 5.01 -10.86
CA THR A 6 14.10 5.35 -9.51
C THR A 6 12.95 5.07 -8.56
N GLU A 7 13.08 4.00 -7.78
CA GLU A 7 12.17 3.69 -6.69
C GLU A 7 12.38 4.71 -5.56
N LYS A 8 11.39 5.60 -5.37
CA LYS A 8 11.39 6.57 -4.27
C LYS A 8 10.29 6.18 -3.29
N LYS A 9 10.65 6.01 -2.02
CA LYS A 9 9.65 5.90 -0.95
C LYS A 9 9.23 7.31 -0.53
N VAL A 10 7.97 7.65 -0.73
CA VAL A 10 7.38 8.90 -0.27
C VAL A 10 6.51 8.62 0.94
N VAL A 11 6.60 9.50 1.94
CA VAL A 11 5.78 9.46 3.16
C VAL A 11 4.99 10.75 3.22
N CYS A 12 3.68 10.66 3.41
CA CYS A 12 2.79 11.81 3.60
C CYS A 12 1.82 11.57 4.76
N ILE A 13 1.15 12.63 5.21
CA ILE A 13 0.12 12.55 6.24
C ILE A 13 -1.25 12.71 5.55
N VAL A 14 -2.13 11.72 5.71
CA VAL A 14 -3.49 11.71 5.16
C VAL A 14 -4.46 11.56 6.34
N GLY A 15 -5.33 12.55 6.55
CA GLY A 15 -6.30 12.50 7.65
C GLY A 15 -5.69 12.40 9.06
N GLY A 16 -4.42 12.81 9.22
CA GLY A 16 -3.68 12.68 10.49
C GLY A 16 -2.86 11.39 10.62
N GLU A 17 -2.97 10.45 9.68
CA GLU A 17 -2.21 9.21 9.67
C GLU A 17 -1.04 9.27 8.68
N MET A 18 0.09 8.66 9.02
CA MET A 18 1.20 8.50 8.08
C MET A 18 0.89 7.42 7.05
N ALA A 19 1.00 7.77 5.77
CA ALA A 19 0.90 6.85 4.64
C ALA A 19 2.22 6.87 3.85
N SER A 20 2.67 5.70 3.39
CA SER A 20 3.86 5.57 2.55
C SER A 20 3.55 4.91 1.22
N PHE A 21 4.16 5.41 0.15
CA PHE A 21 3.96 4.94 -1.22
C PHE A 21 5.32 4.78 -1.90
N TYR A 22 5.42 3.80 -2.80
CA TYR A 22 6.54 3.74 -3.74
C TYR A 22 6.16 4.50 -5.01
N VAL A 23 7.02 5.42 -5.37
CA VAL A 23 6.87 6.32 -6.50
C VAL A 23 7.90 5.94 -7.56
N PHE A 24 7.43 5.79 -8.79
CA PHE A 24 8.25 5.47 -9.93
C PHE A 24 8.10 6.57 -10.98
N ASP A 25 9.21 7.27 -11.24
CA ASP A 25 9.27 8.29 -12.28
C ASP A 25 9.20 7.62 -13.66
N MET A 26 8.27 8.08 -14.52
CA MET A 26 8.11 7.62 -15.89
C MET A 26 8.20 8.80 -16.87
N PRO A 27 8.58 8.58 -18.15
CA PRO A 27 8.74 9.67 -19.13
C PRO A 27 7.51 10.59 -19.32
N HIS A 28 6.31 10.09 -19.01
CA HIS A 28 5.05 10.80 -19.21
C HIS A 28 4.21 10.92 -17.93
N GLY A 29 4.80 10.69 -16.76
CA GLY A 29 4.07 10.82 -15.51
C GLY A 29 4.71 10.07 -14.35
N VAL A 30 3.89 9.80 -13.34
CA VAL A 30 4.31 9.16 -12.11
C VAL A 30 3.42 7.95 -11.87
N TYR A 31 4.03 6.81 -11.59
CA TYR A 31 3.31 5.62 -11.17
C TYR A 31 3.44 5.44 -9.65
N LEU A 32 2.31 5.21 -8.98
CA LEU A 32 2.23 4.95 -7.55
C LEU A 32 1.93 3.48 -7.32
N ARG A 33 2.79 2.81 -6.56
CA ARG A 33 2.51 1.46 -6.05
C ARG A 33 2.11 1.55 -4.58
N LEU A 34 0.84 1.26 -4.31
CA LEU A 34 0.31 1.14 -2.96
C LEU A 34 0.50 -0.29 -2.45
N GLU A 35 1.11 -0.44 -1.27
CA GLU A 35 1.13 -1.71 -0.55
C GLU A 35 -0.02 -1.71 0.46
N ILE A 36 -1.11 -2.43 0.14
CA ILE A 36 -2.23 -2.62 1.07
C ILE A 36 -2.01 -3.93 1.83
N LYS A 37 -1.89 -3.86 3.16
CA LYS A 37 -1.91 -5.05 4.01
C LYS A 37 -3.36 -5.41 4.34
N LEU A 38 -3.91 -6.41 3.65
CA LEU A 38 -5.22 -6.97 4.00
C LEU A 38 -5.08 -7.88 5.23
N VAL A 39 -5.75 -7.53 6.33
CA VAL A 39 -5.83 -8.38 7.53
C VAL A 39 -7.24 -8.91 7.66
N VAL A 40 -7.44 -10.18 7.32
CA VAL A 40 -8.73 -10.86 7.50
C VAL A 40 -8.75 -11.48 8.91
N LYS A 41 -9.60 -10.96 9.78
CA LYS A 41 -9.90 -11.61 11.08
C LYS A 41 -11.07 -12.57 10.89
N ALA A 42 -10.81 -13.87 10.97
CA ALA A 42 -11.87 -14.86 11.04
C ALA A 42 -12.50 -14.81 12.46
N ALA A 43 -13.81 -14.54 12.54
CA ALA A 43 -14.54 -14.70 13.78
C ALA A 43 -14.87 -16.20 13.93
N HIS A 44 -14.27 -16.85 14.91
CA HIS A 44 -14.64 -18.21 15.27
C HIS A 44 -16.03 -18.19 15.90
N ARG A 45 -17.05 -18.60 15.15
CA ARG A 45 -18.38 -18.85 15.70
C ARG A 45 -18.33 -20.22 16.36
N SER A 46 -18.14 -20.24 17.68
CA SER A 46 -18.29 -21.48 18.46
C SER A 46 -19.77 -21.85 18.44
N ASP A 47 -20.13 -22.90 17.69
CA ASP A 47 -21.42 -23.56 17.89
C ASP A 47 -21.33 -24.37 19.18
N ASP A 48 -21.80 -23.76 20.26
CA ASP A 48 -22.02 -24.44 21.54
C ASP A 48 -23.31 -25.26 21.41
N SER A 49 -23.18 -26.48 20.86
CA SER A 49 -24.27 -27.46 20.83
C SER A 49 -24.16 -28.32 22.07
N GLY A 50 -24.98 -27.99 23.07
CA GLY A 50 -25.19 -28.77 24.29
C GLY A 50 -25.96 -30.07 24.08
#